data_AF-A0A920IN37-F1
#
_entry.id   AF-A0A920IN37-F1
#
_cell.length_a   1.000
_cell.length_b   1.000
_cell.length_c   1.000
_cell.angle_alpha   90.00
_cell.angle_beta   90.00
_cell.angle_gamma   90.00
#
_symmetry.space_group_name_H-M   'P 1'
#
loop_
_entity.id
_entity.type
_entity.pdbx_description
1 polymer ?
#
loop_
_entity_poly.entity_id
_entity_poly.type
_entity_poly.pdbx_seq_one_letter_code
_entity_poly.pdbx_strand_id
1 'polypeptide(L)'
;MLPRPVRYLSLTNAMIQRGIAAADVIFNQIDLKPEINDGSDEISDIRGDITFKNVSFSYSENEKILDNVNFSIERGILLQSSVNQVQVKLL
;
A
#
# COMPACT_ATOMS: atom_id res chain seq x y z
N MET A 1 4.73 27.37 46.69
CA MET A 1 5.18 27.45 45.28
C MET A 1 6.25 26.39 45.06
N LEU A 2 6.20 25.61 43.96
CA LEU A 2 7.22 24.60 43.68
C LEU A 2 8.58 25.27 43.35
N PRO A 3 9.71 24.80 43.91
CA PRO A 3 11.03 25.35 43.60
C PRO A 3 11.36 25.19 42.10
N ARG A 4 12.01 26.21 41.51
CA ARG A 4 12.37 26.24 40.09
C ARG A 4 13.08 24.96 39.58
N PRO A 5 14.03 24.35 40.32
CA PRO A 5 14.69 23.12 39.87
C PRO A 5 13.73 21.93 39.75
N VAL A 6 12.80 21.78 40.69
CA VAL A 6 11.81 20.69 40.70
C VAL A 6 10.85 20.83 39.51
N ARG A 7 10.43 22.06 39.21
CA ARG A 7 9.61 22.35 38.03
C ARG A 7 10.34 22.02 36.73
N TYR A 8 11.63 22.36 36.64
CA TYR A 8 12.44 22.07 35.45
C TYR A 8 12.56 20.57 35.20
N LEU A 9 12.91 19.78 36.24
CA LEU A 9 12.99 18.31 36.14
C LEU A 9 11.66 17.68 35.67
N SER A 10 10.53 18.16 36.19
CA SER A 10 9.21 17.68 35.77
C SER A 10 8.93 17.95 34.29
N LEU A 11 9.29 19.14 33.79
CA LEU A 11 9.12 19.50 32.38
C LEU A 11 10.06 18.69 31.46
N THR A 12 11.30 18.46 31.87
CA THR A 12 12.25 17.63 31.13
C THR A 12 11.76 16.19 31.02
N ASN A 13 11.24 15.61 32.10
CA ASN A 13 10.65 14.28 32.05
C ASN A 13 9.48 14.20 31.06
N ALA A 14 8.59 15.19 31.06
CA ALA A 14 7.50 15.26 30.09
C ALA A 14 7.99 15.40 28.64
N MET A 15 9.09 16.13 28.41
CA MET A 15 9.71 16.24 27.09
C MET A 15 10.30 14.92 26.62
N ILE A 16 11.01 14.21 27.49
CA ILE A 16 11.58 12.89 27.20
C ILE A 16 10.48 11.89 26.82
N GLN A 17 9.39 11.85 27.58
CA GLN A 17 8.28 10.94 27.28
C GLN A 17 7.66 11.21 25.91
N ARG A 18 7.50 12.48 25.53
CA ARG A 18 7.05 12.84 24.17
C ARG A 18 8.07 12.42 23.11
N GLY A 19 9.36 12.56 23.39
CA GLY A 19 10.43 12.09 22.51
C GLY A 19 10.38 10.58 22.29
N ILE A 20 10.16 9.81 23.35
CA ILE A 20 10.01 8.35 23.28
C ILE A 20 8.77 7.97 22.45
N ALA A 21 7.62 8.61 22.70
CA ALA A 21 6.41 8.34 21.94
C ALA A 21 6.56 8.66 20.43
N ALA A 22 7.28 9.73 20.09
CA ALA A 22 7.58 10.06 18.69
C ALA A 22 8.58 9.08 18.08
N ALA A 23 9.59 8.66 18.84
CA ALA A 23 10.59 7.69 18.39
C ALA A 23 9.95 6.34 18.08
N ASP A 24 8.99 5.88 18.88
CA ASP A 24 8.25 4.64 18.65
C ASP A 24 7.57 4.63 17.28
N VAL A 25 6.91 5.72 16.89
CA VAL A 25 6.31 5.86 15.55
C VAL A 25 7.34 5.77 14.43
N ILE A 26 8.50 6.42 14.59
CA ILE A 26 9.57 6.42 13.59
C ILE A 26 10.19 5.02 13.46
N PHE A 27 10.48 4.36 14.58
CA PHE A 27 11.06 3.02 14.57
C PHE A 27 10.07 2.00 14.00
N ASN A 28 8.78 2.08 14.36
CA ASN A 28 7.75 1.24 13.75
C ASN A 28 7.69 1.41 12.22
N GLN A 29 7.89 2.63 11.71
CA GLN A 29 7.94 2.87 10.26
C GLN A 29 9.18 2.25 9.59
N ILE A 30 10.32 2.27 10.27
CA ILE A 30 11.59 1.70 9.77
C ILE A 30 11.53 0.16 9.81
N ASP A 31 10.87 -0.40 10.81
CA ASP A 31 10.76 -1.84 11.03
C ASP A 31 9.69 -2.51 10.14
N LEU A 32 8.90 -1.73 9.39
CA LEU A 32 7.98 -2.26 8.37
C LEU A 32 8.75 -3.11 7.37
N LYS A 33 8.25 -4.33 7.14
CA LYS A 33 8.79 -5.19 6.09
C LYS A 33 8.60 -4.50 4.73
N PRO A 34 9.66 -4.37 3.92
CA PRO A 34 9.52 -3.81 2.57
C PRO A 34 8.61 -4.70 1.72
N GLU A 35 8.00 -4.11 0.70
CA GLU A 35 7.29 -4.88 -0.31
C GLU A 35 8.24 -5.86 -0.98
N ILE A 36 7.73 -7.07 -1.22
CA ILE A 36 8.50 -8.12 -1.89
C ILE A 36 8.67 -7.71 -3.35
N ASN A 37 9.92 -7.61 -3.80
CA ASN A 37 10.26 -7.39 -5.20
C ASN A 37 11.20 -8.50 -5.68
N ASP A 38 10.61 -9.62 -6.08
CA ASP A 38 11.32 -10.78 -6.63
C ASP A 38 11.49 -10.71 -8.15
N GLY A 39 11.08 -9.60 -8.79
CA GLY A 39 11.23 -9.40 -10.23
C GLY A 39 12.69 -9.21 -10.62
N SER A 40 13.20 -10.05 -11.51
CA SER A 40 14.59 -9.97 -12.01
C SER A 40 14.73 -9.23 -13.34
N ASP A 41 13.63 -9.03 -14.05
CA ASP A 41 13.66 -8.64 -15.45
C ASP A 41 13.66 -7.11 -15.59
N GLU A 42 14.77 -6.56 -16.07
CA GLU A 42 14.85 -5.17 -16.53
C GLU A 42 14.31 -5.08 -17.96
N ILE A 43 13.02 -4.77 -18.09
CA ILE A 43 12.34 -4.67 -19.39
C ILE A 43 12.30 -3.21 -19.84
N SER A 44 13.01 -2.89 -20.93
CA SER A 44 13.08 -1.52 -21.48
C SER A 44 11.96 -1.16 -22.45
N ASP A 45 11.39 -2.14 -23.15
CA ASP A 45 10.26 -1.98 -24.08
C ASP A 45 9.29 -3.17 -23.91
N ILE A 46 8.14 -2.93 -23.28
CA ILE A 46 7.10 -3.94 -23.06
C ILE A 46 6.15 -3.94 -24.26
N ARG A 47 6.11 -5.07 -24.98
CA ARG A 47 5.15 -5.34 -26.05
C ARG A 47 4.52 -6.69 -25.85
N GLY A 48 3.20 -6.73 -25.65
CA GLY A 48 2.47 -7.97 -25.45
C GLY A 48 1.06 -7.72 -24.97
N ASP A 49 0.32 -8.81 -24.83
CA ASP A 49 -1.05 -8.83 -24.33
C ASP A 49 -1.02 -9.01 -22.81
N ILE A 50 -2.02 -8.47 -22.11
CA ILE A 50 -2.15 -8.58 -20.66
C ILE A 50 -3.29 -9.54 -20.35
N THR A 51 -3.03 -10.62 -19.60
CA THR A 51 -4.08 -11.57 -19.22
C THR A 51 -4.21 -11.68 -17.70
N PHE A 52 -5.42 -11.45 -17.21
CA PHE A 52 -5.83 -11.74 -15.84
C PHE A 52 -6.46 -13.13 -15.82
N LYS A 53 -5.94 -14.04 -14.99
CA LYS A 53 -6.44 -15.42 -14.84
C LYS A 53 -6.79 -15.69 -13.39
N ASN A 54 -8.05 -16.01 -13.12
CA ASN A 54 -8.62 -16.34 -11.83
C ASN A 54 -8.23 -15.36 -10.71
N VAL A 55 -8.17 -14.06 -11.04
CA VAL A 55 -7.70 -13.04 -10.11
C VAL A 55 -8.77 -12.78 -9.05
N SER A 56 -8.39 -12.91 -7.79
CA SER A 56 -9.20 -12.57 -6.63
C SER A 56 -8.45 -11.59 -5.75
N PHE A 57 -9.14 -10.59 -5.22
CA PHE A 57 -8.54 -9.53 -4.42
C PHE A 57 -9.49 -9.05 -3.33
N SER A 58 -8.92 -8.75 -2.16
CA SER A 58 -9.64 -8.30 -0.97
C SER A 58 -8.79 -7.27 -0.23
N TYR A 59 -9.39 -6.17 0.22
CA TYR A 59 -8.70 -5.20 1.11
C TYR A 59 -8.66 -5.68 2.56
N SER A 60 -9.60 -6.53 2.96
CA SER A 60 -9.69 -7.12 4.30
C SER A 60 -10.14 -8.57 4.21
N GLU A 61 -9.93 -9.36 5.26
CA GLU A 61 -10.25 -10.79 5.26
C GLU A 61 -11.73 -11.10 4.99
N ASN A 62 -12.63 -10.18 5.33
CA ASN A 62 -14.07 -10.40 5.30
C ASN A 62 -14.77 -9.82 4.06
N GLU A 63 -14.05 -9.12 3.18
CA GLU A 63 -14.65 -8.48 2.02
C GLU A 63 -13.86 -8.78 0.75
N LYS A 64 -14.45 -9.61 -0.11
CA LYS A 64 -13.91 -9.96 -1.41
C LYS A 64 -14.36 -8.95 -2.46
N ILE A 65 -13.42 -8.17 -3.01
CA ILE A 65 -13.68 -7.10 -3.98
C ILE A 65 -13.62 -7.63 -5.41
N LEU A 66 -12.63 -8.46 -5.72
CA LEU A 66 -12.55 -9.20 -6.97
C LEU A 66 -12.71 -10.69 -6.68
N ASP A 67 -13.61 -11.35 -7.40
CA ASP A 67 -13.84 -12.79 -7.30
C ASP A 67 -13.69 -13.46 -8.67
N ASN A 68 -12.65 -14.28 -8.80
CA ASN A 68 -12.38 -15.10 -9.98
C ASN A 68 -12.45 -14.34 -11.32
N VAL A 69 -11.82 -13.17 -11.37
CA VAL A 69 -11.85 -12.30 -12.55
C VAL A 69 -10.89 -12.83 -13.62
N ASN A 70 -11.43 -13.01 -14.82
CA ASN A 70 -10.71 -13.52 -16.00
C ASN A 70 -10.96 -12.60 -17.19
N PHE A 71 -9.90 -11.99 -17.74
CA PHE A 71 -9.97 -11.24 -19.00
C PHE A 71 -8.60 -11.12 -19.65
N SER A 72 -8.59 -10.84 -20.95
CA SER A 72 -7.37 -10.58 -21.71
C SER A 72 -7.49 -9.27 -22.45
N ILE A 73 -6.41 -8.50 -22.48
CA ILE A 73 -6.27 -7.23 -23.18
C ILE A 73 -5.23 -7.45 -24.26
N GLU A 74 -5.65 -7.36 -25.51
CA GLU A 74 -4.71 -7.37 -26.62
C GLU A 74 -4.05 -5.99 -26.76
N ARG A 75 -2.80 -5.98 -27.20
CA ARG A 75 -2.05 -4.74 -27.42
C ARG A 75 -2.85 -3.77 -28.32
N GLY A 76 -2.84 -2.49 -27.96
CA GLY A 76 -3.50 -1.44 -28.74
C GLY A 76 -5.01 -1.34 -28.55
N ILE A 77 -5.63 -2.20 -27.74
CA ILE A 77 -7.07 -2.12 -27.43
C ILE A 77 -7.28 -1.32 -26.12
N LEU A 78 -8.19 -0.36 -26.16
CA LEU A 78 -8.67 0.36 -24.98
C LEU A 78 -9.78 -0.43 -24.29
N LEU A 79 -9.57 -0.78 -23.01
CA LEU A 79 -10.67 -1.22 -22.16
C LEU A 79 -11.47 0.00 -21.71
N GLN A 80 -12.77 0.06 -22.04
CA GLN A 80 -13.69 1.01 -21.43
C GLN A 80 -14.42 0.34 -20.25
N SER A 81 -14.42 1.00 -19.09
CA SER A 81 -15.26 0.59 -17.98
C SER A 81 -16.70 0.99 -18.27
N SER A 82 -17.57 0.01 -18.51
CA SER A 82 -18.97 0.16 -18.13
C SER A 82 -19.08 -0.46 -16.76
N VAL A 83 -19.45 0.37 -15.78
CA VAL A 83 -19.73 -0.01 -14.41
C VAL A 83 -20.52 -1.32 -14.44
N ASN A 84 -19.90 -2.37 -13.92
CA ASN A 84 -20.43 -3.71 -13.73
C ASN A 84 -20.32 -4.78 -14.82
N GLN A 85 -19.80 -4.53 -16.03
CA GLN A 85 -19.34 -5.61 -16.94
C GLN A 85 -18.24 -5.12 -17.90
N VAL A 86 -17.06 -5.73 -17.81
CA VAL A 86 -15.98 -5.56 -18.80
C VAL A 86 -16.43 -6.28 -20.08
N GLN A 87 -17.06 -5.57 -21.00
CA GLN A 87 -17.26 -6.05 -22.37
C GLN A 87 -16.25 -5.35 -23.27
N VAL A 88 -15.34 -6.12 -23.86
CA VAL A 88 -14.43 -5.66 -24.91
C VAL A 88 -15.28 -5.35 -26.14
N LYS A 89 -15.34 -4.09 -26.57
CA LYS A 89 -16.02 -3.65 -27.79
C LYS A 89 -14.99 -3.47 -28.89
N LEU A 90 -15.09 -4.26 -29.96
CA LEU A 90 -14.34 -4.00 -31.20
C LEU A 90 -14.83 -2.69 -31.83
N LEU A 91 -13.89 -1.83 -32.20
CA LEU A 91 -14.02 -0.88 -33.30
C LEU A 91 -13.05 -1.29 -34.40
#